data_AF-A0A3P6RSY4-F1
#
_entry.id   AF-A0A3P6RSY4-F1
#
_cell.length_a   1.000
_cell.length_b   1.000
_cell.length_c   1.000
_cell.angle_alpha   90.00
_cell.angle_beta   90.00
_cell.angle_gamma   90.00
#
_symmetry.space_group_name_H-M   'P 1'
#
loop_
_entity.id
_entity.type
_entity.pdbx_description
1 polymer ?
#
loop_
_entity_poly.entity_id
_entity_poly.type
_entity_poly.pdbx_seq_one_letter_code
_entity_poly.pdbx_strand_id
1 'polypeptide(L)'
;MMNVQKSDEATFTCVAKNSAGQAAREFQVNVLVPPRIVGKMVEDMVVVEGESLELECDFDADPIPEIFWVKDTAPLKDAGAYRCTVRNKAGQAEKTFNVRVILKPG
;
A
#
# COMPACT_ATOMS: atom_id res chain seq x y z
N MET A 1 2.22 20.78 -17.90
CA MET A 1 2.18 19.31 -17.75
C MET A 1 0.85 18.95 -17.12
N MET A 2 0.01 18.15 -17.79
CA MET A 2 -1.16 17.52 -17.16
C MET A 2 -0.70 16.18 -16.60
N ASN A 3 -0.87 15.98 -15.30
CA ASN A 3 -0.62 14.69 -14.66
C ASN A 3 -1.92 13.88 -14.67
N VAL A 4 -1.81 12.59 -14.95
CA VAL A 4 -2.95 11.67 -14.90
C VAL A 4 -3.47 11.56 -13.47
N GLN A 5 -4.78 11.65 -13.30
CA GLN A 5 -5.47 11.52 -12.03
C GLN A 5 -6.47 10.38 -12.08
N LYS A 6 -6.90 9.86 -10.92
CA LYS A 6 -7.89 8.78 -10.86
C LYS A 6 -9.22 9.16 -11.54
N SER A 7 -9.56 10.45 -11.55
CA SER A 7 -10.72 10.99 -12.28
C SER A 7 -10.63 10.89 -13.80
N ASP A 8 -9.45 10.60 -14.37
CA ASP A 8 -9.26 10.41 -15.81
C ASP A 8 -9.58 8.98 -16.27
N GLU A 9 -9.91 8.09 -15.34
CA GLU A 9 -10.38 6.73 -15.63
C GLU A 9 -11.73 6.77 -16.34
N ALA A 10 -11.74 6.36 -17.61
CA ALA A 10 -12.91 6.43 -18.48
C ALA A 10 -12.77 5.50 -19.70
N THR A 11 -13.89 5.27 -20.38
CA THR A 11 -13.90 4.71 -21.73
C THR A 11 -13.70 5.83 -22.75
N PHE A 12 -12.63 5.76 -23.53
CA PHE A 12 -12.33 6.71 -24.60
C PHE A 12 -12.70 6.12 -25.95
N THR A 13 -13.37 6.90 -26.79
CA THR A 13 -13.76 6.47 -28.14
C THR A 13 -12.91 7.17 -29.19
N CYS A 14 -12.16 6.40 -29.96
CA CYS A 14 -11.50 6.89 -31.17
C CYS A 14 -12.50 6.85 -32.33
N VAL A 15 -12.66 7.98 -33.02
CA VAL A 15 -13.57 8.13 -34.14
C VAL A 15 -12.78 8.51 -35.39
N ALA A 16 -12.86 7.69 -36.44
CA ALA A 16 -12.28 7.95 -37.75
C ALA A 16 -13.40 8.28 -38.76
N LYS A 17 -13.29 9.42 -39.45
CA LYS A 17 -14.31 9.90 -40.37
C LYS A 17 -13.70 10.30 -41.72
N ASN A 18 -14.34 9.89 -42.80
CA ASN A 18 -13.99 10.30 -44.17
C ASN A 18 -15.27 10.62 -44.98
N SER A 19 -15.14 10.89 -46.28
CA SER A 19 -16.28 11.22 -47.16
C SER A 19 -17.26 10.05 -47.35
N ALA A 20 -16.84 8.81 -47.12
CA ALA A 20 -17.66 7.62 -47.27
C ALA A 20 -18.40 7.22 -45.97
N GLY A 21 -17.99 7.73 -44.81
CA GLY A 21 -18.64 7.43 -43.54
C GLY A 21 -17.75 7.61 -42.31
N GLN A 22 -18.12 6.91 -41.24
CA GLN A 22 -17.46 6.97 -39.94
C GLN A 22 -17.29 5.57 -39.34
N ALA A 23 -16.15 5.34 -38.71
CA ALA A 23 -15.87 4.17 -37.88
C ALA A 23 -15.45 4.62 -36.48
N ALA A 24 -15.78 3.83 -35.45
CA ALA A 24 -15.41 4.11 -34.08
C ALA A 24 -14.85 2.86 -33.38
N ARG A 25 -13.95 3.07 -32.42
CA ARG A 25 -13.43 2.04 -31.52
C ARG A 25 -13.29 2.58 -30.11
N GLU A 26 -13.77 1.81 -29.14
CA GLU A 26 -13.70 2.15 -27.72
C GLU A 26 -12.47 1.51 -27.06
N PHE A 27 -11.92 2.23 -26.08
CA PHE A 27 -10.78 1.82 -25.26
C PHE A 27 -11.07 2.14 -23.79
N GLN A 28 -11.00 1.14 -22.93
CA GLN A 28 -11.08 1.36 -21.48
C GLN A 28 -9.71 1.80 -20.96
N VAL A 29 -9.64 2.98 -20.35
CA VAL A 29 -8.45 3.48 -19.67
C VAL A 29 -8.67 3.33 -18.16
N ASN A 30 -7.85 2.54 -17.49
CA ASN A 30 -7.84 2.40 -16.04
C ASN A 30 -6.65 3.14 -15.45
N VAL A 31 -6.88 3.94 -14.42
CA VAL A 31 -5.83 4.69 -13.72
C VAL A 31 -5.48 3.97 -12.43
N LEU A 32 -4.22 3.62 -12.29
CA LEU A 32 -3.71 2.84 -11.17
C LEU A 32 -3.03 3.76 -10.16
N VAL A 33 -3.31 3.53 -8.89
CA VAL A 33 -2.76 4.27 -7.77
C VAL A 33 -1.76 3.36 -7.03
N PRO A 34 -0.46 3.73 -7.00
CA PRO A 34 0.53 2.96 -6.25
C PRO A 34 0.18 2.96 -4.75
N PRO A 35 0.50 1.89 -4.01
CA PRO A 35 0.14 1.81 -2.61
C PRO A 35 0.84 2.89 -1.79
N ARG A 36 0.12 3.44 -0.82
CA ARG A 36 0.65 4.34 0.19
C ARG A 36 0.20 3.84 1.55
N ILE A 37 1.14 3.56 2.44
CA ILE A 37 0.83 3.21 3.83
C ILE A 37 0.43 4.50 4.57
N VAL A 38 -0.73 4.48 5.19
CA VAL A 38 -1.34 5.61 5.93
C VAL A 38 -1.37 5.30 7.43
N GLY A 39 -1.93 6.21 8.23
CA GLY A 39 -1.96 6.09 9.69
C GLY A 39 -0.74 6.69 10.38
N LYS A 40 -0.64 6.51 11.71
CA LYS A 40 0.39 7.15 12.53
C LYS A 40 1.79 6.62 12.19
N MET A 41 2.78 7.51 12.03
CA MET A 41 4.21 7.17 11.90
C MET A 41 4.85 6.79 13.25
N VAL A 42 4.15 6.04 14.11
CA VAL A 42 4.79 5.52 15.32
C VAL A 42 5.66 4.35 14.88
N GLU A 43 6.95 4.62 14.69
CA GLU A 43 7.95 3.63 14.30
C GLU A 43 8.47 2.85 15.52
N ASP A 44 8.40 3.43 16.72
CA ASP A 44 8.87 2.79 17.95
C ASP A 44 7.68 2.41 18.85
N MET A 45 7.44 1.10 18.97
CA MET A 45 6.39 0.52 19.81
C MET A 45 7.01 -0.09 21.07
N VAL A 46 6.37 0.13 22.21
CA VAL A 46 6.80 -0.39 23.50
C VAL A 46 5.67 -1.23 24.09
N VAL A 47 5.97 -2.49 24.43
CA VAL A 47 5.01 -3.41 25.04
C VAL A 47 5.61 -3.98 26.32
N VAL A 48 4.78 -4.17 27.35
CA VAL A 48 5.20 -4.81 28.60
C VAL A 48 5.10 -6.32 28.46
N GLU A 49 6.04 -7.05 29.06
CA GLU A 49 6.04 -8.51 29.05
C GLU A 49 4.70 -9.10 29.50
N GLY A 50 4.19 -10.03 28.69
CA GLY A 50 2.88 -10.68 28.89
C GLY A 50 1.67 -9.87 28.41
N GLU A 51 1.87 -8.66 27.89
CA GLU A 51 0.82 -7.91 27.19
C GLU A 51 0.85 -8.18 25.69
N SER A 52 -0.26 -7.90 25.01
CA SER A 52 -0.41 -8.06 23.55
C SER A 52 -0.20 -6.73 22.84
N LEU A 53 0.44 -6.78 21.67
CA LEU A 53 0.64 -5.64 20.77
C LEU A 53 0.03 -5.96 19.41
N GLU A 54 -0.74 -5.02 18.87
CA GLU A 54 -1.28 -5.07 17.52
C GLU A 54 -0.54 -4.07 16.63
N LEU A 55 -0.09 -4.52 15.45
CA LEU A 55 0.59 -3.69 14.48
C LEU A 55 -0.34 -3.45 13.29
N GLU A 56 -0.73 -2.19 13.11
CA GLU A 56 -1.63 -1.77 12.03
C GLU A 56 -0.81 -1.27 10.83
N CYS A 57 -1.15 -1.76 9.63
CA CYS A 57 -0.58 -1.33 8.37
C CYS A 57 -1.69 -0.93 7.41
N ASP A 58 -2.34 0.19 7.73
CA ASP A 58 -3.36 0.78 6.86
C ASP A 58 -2.74 1.32 5.58
N PHE A 59 -3.46 1.22 4.47
CA PHE A 59 -2.98 1.71 3.17
C PHE A 59 -4.11 2.25 2.30
N ASP A 60 -3.72 3.10 1.36
CA ASP A 60 -4.54 3.52 0.22
C ASP A 60 -3.87 3.04 -1.07
N ALA A 61 -4.64 2.41 -1.96
CA ALA A 61 -4.13 1.76 -3.17
C ALA A 61 -5.26 1.39 -4.13
N ASP A 62 -4.99 1.47 -5.44
CA ASP A 62 -5.87 0.92 -6.48
C ASP A 62 -5.02 0.32 -7.62
N PRO A 63 -5.11 -0.99 -7.91
CA PRO A 63 -6.02 -1.96 -7.32
C PRO A 63 -5.64 -2.36 -5.91
N ILE A 64 -6.54 -3.11 -5.27
CA ILE A 64 -6.32 -3.72 -3.96
C ILE A 64 -4.98 -4.48 -3.99
N PRO A 65 -4.05 -4.15 -3.07
CA PRO A 65 -2.71 -4.71 -3.03
C PRO A 65 -2.66 -6.02 -2.26
N GLU A 66 -1.56 -6.74 -2.42
CA GLU A 66 -1.14 -7.81 -1.51
C GLU A 66 -0.36 -7.21 -0.33
N ILE A 67 -0.52 -7.80 0.86
CA ILE A 67 0.12 -7.35 2.11
C ILE A 67 0.98 -8.48 2.65
N PHE A 68 2.23 -8.17 3.02
CA PHE A 68 3.19 -9.12 3.57
C PHE A 68 3.84 -8.55 4.82
N TRP A 69 4.12 -9.43 5.79
CA TRP A 69 4.82 -9.09 7.02
C TRP A 69 6.08 -9.93 7.20
N VAL A 70 7.17 -9.27 7.57
CA VAL A 70 8.46 -9.90 7.88
C VAL A 70 8.93 -9.42 9.24
N LYS A 71 9.57 -10.30 10.01
CA LYS A 71 10.20 -9.97 11.29
C LYS A 71 11.71 -10.24 11.21
N ASP A 72 12.51 -9.23 11.48
CA ASP A 72 13.96 -9.37 11.66
C ASP A 72 14.24 -9.77 13.11
N THR A 73 14.87 -10.94 13.32
CA THR A 73 14.97 -11.55 14.66
C THR A 73 16.11 -10.97 15.50
N ALA A 74 15.79 -10.32 16.61
CA ALA A 74 16.71 -9.98 17.71
C ALA A 74 16.44 -10.87 18.94
N PRO A 75 17.41 -11.06 19.87
CA PRO A 75 17.19 -11.89 21.06
C PRO A 75 16.29 -11.21 22.10
N LEU A 76 14.99 -11.48 22.02
CA LEU A 76 13.94 -11.59 23.06
C LEU A 76 12.66 -11.78 22.23
N LYS A 77 11.97 -12.92 22.39
CA LYS A 77 11.17 -13.60 21.34
C LYS A 77 10.19 -12.75 20.52
N ASP A 78 9.73 -11.59 20.99
CA ASP A 78 8.79 -10.68 20.31
C ASP A 78 9.31 -9.25 20.07
N ALA A 79 10.53 -8.93 20.52
CA ALA A 79 11.21 -7.69 20.16
C ALA A 79 11.84 -7.80 18.76
N GLY A 80 12.01 -6.66 18.09
CA GLY A 80 12.68 -6.59 16.80
C GLY A 80 11.99 -5.65 15.82
N ALA A 81 12.49 -5.65 14.59
CA ALA A 81 11.91 -4.87 13.50
C ALA A 81 10.89 -5.73 12.75
N TYR A 82 9.65 -5.25 12.72
CA TYR A 82 8.55 -5.82 11.93
C TYR A 82 8.35 -4.95 10.70
N ARG A 83 8.40 -5.53 9.52
CA ARG A 83 8.22 -4.82 8.25
C ARG A 83 6.92 -5.25 7.60
N CYS A 84 6.03 -4.30 7.40
CA CYS A 84 4.88 -4.44 6.53
C CYS A 84 5.26 -3.99 5.11
N THR A 85 4.87 -4.77 4.12
CA THR A 85 5.03 -4.46 2.71
C THR A 85 3.70 -4.56 2.01
N VAL A 86 3.29 -3.49 1.32
CA VAL A 86 2.04 -3.40 0.57
C VAL A 86 2.37 -3.23 -0.91
N ARG A 87 1.90 -4.13 -1.78
CA ARG A 87 2.29 -4.19 -3.20
C ARG A 87 1.10 -4.38 -4.13
N ASN A 88 1.01 -3.56 -5.18
CA ASN A 88 0.12 -3.80 -6.32
C ASN A 88 0.88 -3.64 -7.65
N LYS A 89 0.16 -3.75 -8.76
CA LYS A 89 0.73 -3.62 -10.11
C LYS A 89 1.25 -2.21 -10.47
N ALA A 90 0.89 -1.19 -9.69
CA ALA A 90 1.37 0.19 -9.87
C ALA A 90 2.61 0.51 -9.00
N GLY A 91 2.88 -0.27 -7.94
CA GLY A 91 4.05 -0.06 -7.11
C GLY A 91 4.01 -0.79 -5.77
N GLN A 92 4.91 -0.39 -4.88
CA GLN A 92 5.06 -0.95 -3.54
C GLN A 92 5.36 0.15 -2.52
N ALA A 93 4.85 -0.02 -1.30
CA ALA A 93 5.24 0.76 -0.13
C ALA A 93 5.60 -0.20 1.01
N GLU A 94 6.46 0.25 1.92
CA GLU A 94 6.83 -0.50 3.11
C GLU A 94 6.92 0.39 4.35
N LYS A 95 6.69 -0.22 5.51
CA LYS A 95 6.77 0.44 6.82
C LYS A 95 7.39 -0.52 7.81
N THR A 96 8.34 0.00 8.59
CA THR A 96 9.01 -0.76 9.66
C THR A 96 8.52 -0.29 11.02
N PHE A 97 8.25 -1.24 11.91
CA PHE A 97 7.85 -1.05 13.29
C PHE A 97 8.93 -1.68 14.18
N ASN A 98 9.62 -0.87 14.96
CA ASN A 98 10.59 -1.32 15.95
C ASN A 98 9.87 -1.60 17.26
N VAL A 99 9.79 -2.87 17.64
CA VAL A 99 9.14 -3.30 18.87
C VAL A 99 10.19 -3.50 19.97
N ARG A 100 9.99 -2.82 21.10
CA ARG A 100 10.76 -3.00 22.34
C ARG A 100 9.88 -3.61 23.41
N VAL A 101 10.40 -4.64 24.09
CA VAL A 101 9.71 -5.30 25.20
C VAL A 101 10.31 -4.85 26.53
N ILE A 102 9.46 -4.39 27.44
CA ILE A 102 9.84 -4.04 28.81
C ILE A 102 9.51 -5.22 29.72
N LEU A 103 10.50 -5.73 30.46
CA LEU A 103 10.30 -6.79 31.45
C LEU A 103 9.54 -6.26 32.67
N LYS A 104 8.63 -7.07 33.22
CA LYS A 104 7.94 -6.73 34.48
C LYS A 104 8.92 -6.86 35.65
N PRO A 105 8.94 -5.92 36.61
CA PRO A 105 9.69 -6.11 37.85
C PRO A 105 9.19 -7.37 38.58
N GLY A 106 10.14 -8.20 39.03
CA GLY A 106 9.88 -9.39 39.83
C GLY A 106 9.69 -9.11 41.32
#